data_AF-A0ABD3M9S0-F1
#
_entry.id   AF-A0ABD3M9S0-F1
#
_cell.length_a   1.000
_cell.length_b   1.000
_cell.length_c   1.000
_cell.angle_alpha   90.00
_cell.angle_beta   90.00
_cell.angle_gamma   90.00
#
_symmetry.space_group_name_H-M   'P 1'
#
loop_
_entity.id
_entity.type
_entity.pdbx_description
1 polymer ?
#
loop_
_entity_poly.entity_id
_entity_poly.type
_entity_poly.pdbx_seq_one_letter_code
_entity_poly.pdbx_strand_id
1 'polypeptide(L)'
;MTDDDVDDAGVASPSSEVSTTVETIHGRESASYQCNWSQTNLRLPSLQHTNDGETMYLRLPNSSQLDLDDGDDSDSDDTVDFRPSLMQLDHYLATSPPLASTTHRLLFDNNIDNHNNNSTGKCTDDCANSKPTRDDNRRRLSAPYHQLISPSNSGRVINVIQGEIAHCTPSQVDILVSDDATTCHIVAIWSRYVGVDSDSKEGSLMATMAHIDGPGYGGCIKDAVGEHIKHHSSCVSDSDKGNVIPSLHTNNDDDRGIIQVYVHIMGGFNDEDGRSIEITNDVMQAFAAVSREYDCHSIRRGVPRMQITLETCAVATANDDGTGCPLGRGMAMDVTTGRVFLAEVDDVDYVISNPMTTSCDGIVTVDHKVPMNDGFISARGPAATLRSVRIWESAFYASHRKQVKKLCVIHQPSDDFLIIEPFYFTPHNSLNRLLRCSDEELLRRTSTSPRVEKSNFVSKVRESFMYMNQNNSSEVFSLGRPIKYCRVGLNGWVRHNN
;
A
#
# COMPACT_ATOMS: atom_id res chain seq x y z
N MET A 1 -45.08 -42.11 45.23
CA MET A 1 -44.62 -42.51 43.89
C MET A 1 -44.40 -41.21 43.14
N THR A 2 -43.14 -40.77 43.27
CA THR A 2 -42.46 -39.56 42.80
C THR A 2 -42.25 -39.64 41.28
N ASP A 3 -42.55 -38.57 40.54
CA ASP A 3 -41.62 -37.51 40.06
C ASP A 3 -40.59 -38.04 39.06
N ASP A 4 -40.71 -37.58 37.81
CA ASP A 4 -39.68 -37.63 36.77
C ASP A 4 -39.58 -36.20 36.16
N ASP A 5 -38.60 -35.45 36.65
CA ASP A 5 -38.09 -34.21 36.07
C ASP A 5 -37.08 -34.55 34.96
N VAL A 6 -37.20 -33.89 33.81
CA VAL A 6 -36.25 -33.97 32.69
C VAL A 6 -35.38 -32.72 32.73
N ASP A 7 -34.12 -32.89 33.15
CA ASP A 7 -33.09 -31.85 33.11
C ASP A 7 -32.56 -31.66 31.67
N ASP A 8 -32.64 -30.41 31.20
CA ASP A 8 -32.04 -29.89 29.98
C ASP A 8 -30.59 -29.46 30.27
N ALA A 9 -29.62 -30.23 29.76
CA ALA A 9 -28.21 -29.96 29.93
C ALA A 9 -27.73 -28.91 28.91
N GLY A 10 -27.70 -27.64 29.34
CA GLY A 10 -27.06 -26.55 28.61
C GLY A 10 -25.56 -26.80 28.41
N VAL A 11 -25.13 -26.88 27.15
CA VAL A 11 -23.72 -26.94 26.75
C VAL A 11 -23.13 -25.54 26.83
N ALA A 12 -22.44 -25.23 27.94
CA ALA A 12 -21.58 -24.06 28.04
C ALA A 12 -20.29 -24.28 27.22
N SER A 13 -20.01 -23.37 26.28
CA SER A 13 -18.73 -23.32 25.56
C SER A 13 -17.67 -22.68 26.46
N PRO A 14 -16.47 -23.27 26.64
CA PRO A 14 -15.42 -22.66 27.44
C PRO A 14 -14.67 -21.61 26.61
N SER A 15 -14.88 -20.33 26.91
CA SER A 15 -13.92 -19.27 26.57
C SER A 15 -12.76 -19.35 27.56
N SER A 16 -11.69 -20.06 27.19
CA SER A 16 -10.48 -20.12 28.00
C SER A 16 -9.66 -18.84 27.81
N GLU A 17 -9.80 -17.91 28.75
CA GLU A 17 -8.80 -16.86 28.97
C GLU A 17 -7.52 -17.51 29.54
N VAL A 18 -6.42 -17.39 28.81
CA VAL A 18 -5.11 -17.84 29.29
C VAL A 18 -4.38 -16.60 29.83
N SER A 19 -4.31 -16.51 31.16
CA SER A 19 -3.49 -15.53 31.86
C SER A 19 -2.10 -16.13 32.12
N THR A 20 -1.04 -15.39 31.79
CA THR A 20 0.34 -15.75 32.17
C THR A 20 0.90 -14.67 33.07
N THR A 21 1.19 -15.02 34.32
CA THR A 21 1.79 -14.15 35.32
C THR A 21 3.29 -14.42 35.37
N VAL A 22 4.12 -13.39 35.21
CA VAL A 22 5.56 -13.45 35.50
C VAL A 22 5.85 -12.46 36.62
N GLU A 23 6.20 -12.98 37.79
CA GLU A 23 6.63 -12.18 38.93
C GLU A 23 8.15 -11.96 38.90
N THR A 24 8.60 -10.76 39.25
CA THR A 24 9.98 -10.53 39.65
C THR A 24 10.00 -9.69 40.91
N ILE A 25 10.84 -10.12 41.86
CA ILE A 25 10.82 -9.69 43.25
C ILE A 25 11.76 -8.50 43.48
N HIS A 26 11.22 -7.51 44.21
CA HIS A 26 11.81 -6.40 44.96
C HIS A 26 12.07 -5.05 44.26
N GLY A 27 11.27 -4.04 44.65
CA GLY A 27 11.92 -2.80 45.10
C GLY A 27 11.20 -1.44 45.16
N ARG A 28 9.92 -1.26 44.82
CA ARG A 28 8.95 -0.21 45.28
C ARG A 28 8.00 0.21 44.14
N GLU A 29 6.71 0.09 44.46
CA GLU A 29 5.51 0.51 43.71
C GLU A 29 5.38 0.01 42.26
N SER A 30 4.95 -1.25 42.15
CA SER A 30 4.49 -1.87 40.91
C SER A 30 3.00 -1.60 40.70
N ALA A 31 2.65 -0.83 39.67
CA ALA A 31 1.32 -0.92 39.07
C ALA A 31 1.31 -2.14 38.14
N SER A 32 0.46 -3.12 38.44
CA SER A 32 0.20 -4.27 37.57
C SER A 32 -0.86 -3.89 36.54
N TYR A 33 -0.57 -4.03 35.25
CA TYR A 33 -1.55 -3.78 34.19
C TYR A 33 -2.02 -5.09 33.56
N GLN A 34 -3.34 -5.23 33.45
CA GLN A 34 -4.01 -6.36 32.83
C GLN A 34 -4.42 -5.94 31.41
N CYS A 35 -3.78 -6.51 30.38
CA CYS A 35 -4.15 -6.24 28.99
C CYS A 35 -5.37 -7.09 28.59
N ASN A 36 -6.48 -6.42 28.28
CA ASN A 36 -7.64 -7.07 27.67
C ASN A 36 -7.57 -6.92 26.13
N TRP A 37 -7.46 -8.05 25.46
CA TRP A 37 -7.36 -8.18 24.00
C TRP A 37 -8.74 -8.48 23.42
N SER A 38 -9.07 -7.93 22.24
CA SER A 38 -10.23 -8.40 21.47
C SER A 38 -9.77 -9.00 20.14
N GLN A 39 -10.43 -10.07 19.71
CA GLN A 39 -9.96 -11.04 18.72
C GLN A 39 -9.93 -10.57 17.26
N THR A 40 -10.36 -9.35 16.91
CA THR A 40 -10.67 -9.04 15.50
C THR A 40 -10.21 -7.72 14.92
N ASN A 41 -9.66 -6.74 15.67
CA ASN A 41 -9.22 -5.47 15.08
C ASN A 41 -8.11 -4.79 15.89
N LEU A 42 -7.06 -4.27 15.24
CA LEU A 42 -6.20 -3.25 15.84
C LEU A 42 -6.99 -1.93 15.87
N ARG A 43 -7.92 -1.81 16.83
CA ARG A 43 -8.73 -0.60 17.01
C ARG A 43 -7.83 0.47 17.63
N LEU A 44 -7.38 1.43 16.84
CA LEU A 44 -6.79 2.67 17.36
C LEU A 44 -7.94 3.43 18.05
N PRO A 45 -7.84 3.73 19.36
CA PRO A 45 -9.01 4.16 20.12
C PRO A 45 -9.35 5.62 19.87
N SER A 46 -10.55 5.84 19.32
CA SER A 46 -11.26 7.10 19.35
C SER A 46 -12.06 7.24 20.66
N LEU A 47 -12.06 8.44 21.25
CA LEU A 47 -12.75 8.79 22.51
C LEU A 47 -14.20 8.32 22.59
N GLN A 48 -14.60 7.76 23.74
CA GLN A 48 -15.77 8.23 24.51
C GLN A 48 -15.77 7.66 25.94
N HIS A 49 -15.79 8.61 26.88
CA HIS A 49 -16.27 8.59 28.28
C HIS A 49 -16.11 7.34 29.15
N THR A 50 -15.04 7.32 29.96
CA THR A 50 -15.17 7.11 31.42
C THR A 50 -14.14 7.96 32.16
N ASN A 51 -14.59 8.56 33.26
CA ASN A 51 -13.76 9.32 34.19
C ASN A 51 -12.85 8.34 34.95
N ASP A 52 -11.62 8.15 34.49
CA ASP A 52 -10.46 7.81 35.32
C ASP A 52 -9.19 7.86 34.45
N GLY A 53 -8.58 9.04 34.42
CA GLY A 53 -7.16 9.26 34.74
C GLY A 53 -6.01 8.58 34.00
N GLU A 54 -6.18 7.58 33.13
CA GLU A 54 -5.05 6.93 32.45
C GLU A 54 -5.36 6.59 30.98
N THR A 55 -4.52 7.08 30.05
CA THR A 55 -4.60 6.75 28.62
C THR A 55 -3.19 6.48 28.11
N MET A 56 -2.94 5.23 27.67
CA MET A 56 -1.62 4.73 27.29
C MET A 56 -1.49 4.52 25.78
N TYR A 57 -0.25 4.70 25.32
CA TYR A 57 0.23 4.72 23.94
C TYR A 57 0.27 3.34 23.28
N LEU A 58 0.43 3.33 21.95
CA LEU A 58 0.98 2.20 21.19
C LEU A 58 2.40 1.95 21.70
N ARG A 59 2.53 1.18 22.77
CA ARG A 59 3.79 0.84 23.41
C ARG A 59 4.22 -0.52 22.88
N LEU A 60 5.18 -0.50 21.96
CA LEU A 60 5.95 -1.69 21.59
C LEU A 60 6.56 -2.27 22.89
N PRO A 61 6.73 -3.61 23.00
CA PRO A 61 7.33 -4.20 24.18
C PRO A 61 8.69 -3.54 24.46
N ASN A 62 8.85 -2.96 25.64
CA ASN A 62 10.08 -2.36 26.19
C ASN A 62 10.71 -1.17 25.43
N SER A 63 9.97 -0.06 25.33
CA SER A 63 10.58 1.28 25.43
C SER A 63 10.45 1.79 26.86
N SER A 64 11.34 1.35 27.75
CA SER A 64 11.55 1.96 29.06
C SER A 64 12.76 2.90 28.97
N GLN A 65 12.48 4.19 29.19
CA GLN A 65 13.41 5.26 29.59
C GLN A 65 14.62 5.53 28.69
N LEU A 66 14.43 6.46 27.75
CA LEU A 66 15.43 7.50 27.51
C LEU A 66 14.89 8.77 28.17
N ASP A 67 15.12 8.90 29.49
CA ASP A 67 15.20 10.21 30.10
C ASP A 67 16.45 10.86 29.50
N LEU A 68 16.24 11.85 28.62
CA LEU A 68 17.31 12.75 28.20
C LEU A 68 17.64 13.60 29.42
N ASP A 69 18.61 13.15 30.21
CA ASP A 69 19.31 13.99 31.15
C ASP A 69 20.09 15.00 30.30
N ASP A 70 19.72 16.29 30.37
CA ASP A 70 20.42 17.42 29.75
C ASP A 70 21.78 17.65 30.45
N GLY A 71 22.59 16.60 30.49
CA GLY A 71 23.86 16.52 31.21
C GLY A 71 25.04 16.55 30.26
N ASP A 72 25.50 17.77 29.98
CA ASP A 72 26.87 18.19 29.66
C ASP A 72 27.61 17.56 28.45
N ASP A 73 28.15 18.46 27.63
CA ASP A 73 28.90 18.22 26.41
C ASP A 73 30.03 17.18 26.59
N SER A 74 29.85 15.99 26.01
CA SER A 74 30.98 15.12 25.68
C SER A 74 30.77 14.39 24.35
N ASP A 75 31.68 14.64 23.41
CA ASP A 75 31.76 14.07 22.08
C ASP A 75 32.00 12.54 22.13
N SER A 76 30.95 11.75 22.27
CA SER A 76 31.01 10.30 21.98
C SER A 76 29.92 9.89 21.00
N ASP A 77 30.36 9.48 19.81
CA ASP A 77 29.62 8.94 18.67
C ASP A 77 29.09 7.53 18.98
N ASP A 78 28.31 7.38 20.06
CA ASP A 78 27.65 6.13 20.41
C ASP A 78 26.28 6.09 19.73
N THR A 79 26.26 5.55 18.52
CA THR A 79 25.02 5.13 17.84
C THR A 79 24.34 4.05 18.69
N VAL A 80 23.40 4.46 19.53
CA VAL A 80 22.54 3.55 20.29
C VAL A 80 21.86 2.58 19.30
N ASP A 81 22.12 1.28 19.46
CA ASP A 81 21.65 0.24 18.55
C ASP A 81 20.13 0.03 18.70
N PHE A 82 19.34 0.73 17.87
CA PHE A 82 17.87 0.66 17.85
C PHE A 82 17.32 -0.67 17.29
N ARG A 83 18.16 -1.57 16.79
CA ARG A 83 17.77 -2.83 16.12
C ARG A 83 16.89 -3.78 16.93
N PRO A 84 17.02 -3.92 18.27
CA PRO A 84 16.16 -4.82 19.04
C PRO A 84 14.68 -4.47 18.94
N SER A 85 14.35 -3.18 18.79
CA SER A 85 12.95 -2.72 18.67
C SER A 85 12.33 -3.05 17.31
N LEU A 86 13.12 -3.03 16.24
CA LEU A 86 12.68 -3.30 14.88
C LEU A 86 12.38 -4.79 14.67
N MET A 87 13.23 -5.68 15.20
CA MET A 87 12.99 -7.13 15.14
C MET A 87 11.72 -7.55 15.90
N GLN A 88 11.43 -6.89 17.03
CA GLN A 88 10.19 -7.15 17.78
C GLN A 88 8.95 -6.70 17.00
N LEU A 89 9.01 -5.55 16.34
CA LEU A 89 7.95 -5.07 15.46
C LEU A 89 7.71 -6.05 14.30
N ASP A 90 8.78 -6.46 13.62
CA ASP A 90 8.73 -7.42 12.52
C ASP A 90 8.06 -8.74 12.96
N HIS A 91 8.56 -9.31 14.07
CA HIS A 91 8.00 -10.54 14.62
C HIS A 91 6.52 -10.39 14.99
N TYR A 92 6.13 -9.26 15.58
CA TYR A 92 4.73 -8.99 15.91
C TYR A 92 3.85 -8.94 14.67
N LEU A 93 4.27 -8.21 13.62
CA LEU A 93 3.52 -8.10 12.37
C LEU A 93 3.38 -9.45 11.67
N ALA A 94 4.43 -10.28 11.69
CA ALA A 94 4.43 -11.60 11.08
C ALA A 94 3.59 -12.64 11.83
N THR A 95 3.46 -12.53 13.16
CA THR A 95 2.85 -13.57 14.01
C THR A 95 1.49 -13.19 14.60
N SER A 96 1.09 -11.92 14.53
CA SER A 96 -0.22 -11.46 15.00
C SER A 96 -1.33 -12.23 14.27
N PRO A 97 -2.18 -13.02 14.96
CA PRO A 97 -3.15 -13.91 14.30
C PRO A 97 -4.05 -13.26 13.23
N PRO A 98 -4.66 -12.08 13.46
CA PRO A 98 -5.50 -11.46 12.43
C PRO A 98 -4.68 -11.05 11.19
N LEU A 99 -3.47 -10.51 11.38
CA LEU A 99 -2.60 -10.11 10.27
C LEU A 99 -2.00 -11.32 9.55
N ALA A 100 -1.58 -12.34 10.30
CA ALA A 100 -1.06 -13.57 9.73
C ALA A 100 -2.08 -14.24 8.82
N SER A 101 -3.37 -14.24 9.20
CA SER A 101 -4.44 -14.80 8.36
C SER A 101 -4.67 -13.99 7.09
N THR A 102 -4.70 -12.65 7.16
CA THR A 102 -4.93 -11.82 5.97
C THR A 102 -3.71 -11.76 5.06
N THR A 103 -2.50 -11.80 5.61
CA THR A 103 -1.24 -11.96 4.89
C THR A 103 -1.16 -13.32 4.21
N HIS A 104 -1.53 -14.40 4.90
CA HIS A 104 -1.62 -15.72 4.28
C HIS A 104 -2.62 -15.71 3.12
N ARG A 105 -3.77 -15.06 3.30
CA ARG A 105 -4.78 -14.92 2.24
C ARG A 105 -4.25 -14.16 1.02
N LEU A 106 -3.53 -13.06 1.24
CA LEU A 106 -2.92 -12.30 0.16
C LEU A 106 -1.88 -13.14 -0.60
N LEU A 107 -1.01 -13.84 0.13
CA LEU A 107 0.14 -14.55 -0.45
C LEU A 107 -0.22 -15.91 -1.07
N PHE A 108 -1.21 -16.63 -0.51
CA PHE A 108 -1.41 -18.06 -0.85
C PHE A 108 -2.83 -18.46 -1.25
N ASP A 109 -3.89 -17.72 -0.87
CA ASP A 109 -5.27 -18.22 -1.04
C ASP A 109 -5.85 -18.00 -2.45
N ASN A 110 -5.20 -17.22 -3.32
CA ASN A 110 -5.70 -16.93 -4.68
C ASN A 110 -5.70 -18.14 -5.64
N ASN A 111 -5.24 -19.32 -5.20
CA ASN A 111 -5.23 -20.54 -6.01
C ASN A 111 -6.57 -21.30 -6.06
N ILE A 112 -7.57 -20.94 -5.24
CA ILE A 112 -8.74 -21.81 -5.06
C ILE A 112 -9.89 -21.49 -6.04
N ASP A 113 -10.10 -20.24 -6.45
CA ASP A 113 -11.30 -19.87 -7.22
C ASP A 113 -11.18 -20.13 -8.74
N ASN A 114 -9.97 -20.24 -9.29
CA ASN A 114 -9.77 -20.39 -10.75
C ASN A 114 -9.91 -21.83 -11.27
N HIS A 115 -10.03 -22.85 -10.40
CA HIS A 115 -10.07 -24.25 -10.86
C HIS A 115 -11.46 -24.80 -11.19
N ASN A 116 -12.54 -24.05 -10.94
CA ASN A 116 -13.91 -24.54 -11.21
C ASN A 116 -14.42 -24.31 -12.64
N ASN A 117 -13.64 -23.67 -13.51
CA ASN A 117 -14.01 -23.50 -14.92
C ASN A 117 -12.92 -24.06 -15.84
N ASN A 118 -12.76 -25.40 -15.89
CA ASN A 118 -12.51 -26.14 -17.14
C ASN A 118 -12.43 -27.66 -16.97
N SER A 119 -13.22 -28.36 -17.78
CA SER A 119 -13.06 -29.72 -18.30
C SER A 119 -13.30 -30.93 -17.36
N THR A 120 -14.49 -31.50 -17.54
CA THR A 120 -14.77 -32.94 -17.42
C THR A 120 -13.94 -33.73 -18.44
N GLY A 121 -12.66 -33.95 -18.13
CA GLY A 121 -11.77 -34.83 -18.88
C GLY A 121 -11.51 -36.11 -18.09
N LYS A 122 -12.26 -37.17 -18.41
CA LYS A 122 -11.96 -38.56 -17.98
C LYS A 122 -10.56 -38.94 -18.48
N CYS A 123 -9.64 -39.26 -17.58
CA CYS A 123 -8.57 -40.21 -17.89
C CYS A 123 -8.19 -40.99 -16.64
N THR A 124 -8.27 -42.32 -16.78
CA THR A 124 -7.77 -43.32 -15.84
C THR A 124 -6.24 -43.33 -15.89
N ASP A 125 -5.59 -43.53 -14.76
CA ASP A 125 -4.75 -44.71 -14.51
C ASP A 125 -4.04 -44.63 -13.16
N ASP A 126 -3.95 -45.81 -12.55
CA ASP A 126 -3.40 -46.13 -11.24
C ASP A 126 -1.87 -45.92 -11.16
N CYS A 127 -1.36 -45.41 -10.04
CA CYS A 127 -0.39 -46.13 -9.19
C CYS A 127 0.17 -45.31 -8.00
N ALA A 128 0.35 -46.05 -6.91
CA ALA A 128 1.32 -45.87 -5.81
C ALA A 128 0.99 -44.93 -4.63
N ASN A 129 0.40 -45.57 -3.62
CA ASN A 129 0.48 -45.23 -2.20
C ASN A 129 1.92 -44.86 -1.76
N SER A 130 2.09 -43.60 -1.34
CA SER A 130 3.02 -43.25 -0.26
C SER A 130 2.34 -42.21 0.63
N LYS A 131 2.26 -42.47 1.94
CA LYS A 131 1.73 -41.51 2.90
C LYS A 131 2.71 -40.35 3.03
N PRO A 132 2.30 -39.09 2.82
CA PRO A 132 3.20 -37.96 3.02
C PRO A 132 3.52 -37.86 4.51
N THR A 133 4.81 -37.79 4.82
CA THR A 133 5.28 -37.43 6.16
C THR A 133 4.97 -35.95 6.41
N ARG A 134 4.79 -35.59 7.68
CA ARG A 134 4.40 -34.24 8.12
C ARG A 134 5.38 -33.13 7.65
N ASP A 135 6.61 -33.51 7.28
CA ASP A 135 7.65 -32.60 6.77
C ASP A 135 7.56 -32.33 5.26
N ASP A 136 6.93 -33.20 4.45
CA ASP A 136 6.77 -32.97 3.01
C ASP A 136 5.69 -31.93 2.69
N ASN A 137 4.70 -31.74 3.58
CA ASN A 137 3.67 -30.72 3.43
C ASN A 137 4.19 -29.28 3.63
N ARG A 138 5.37 -29.11 4.25
CA ARG A 138 6.00 -27.79 4.44
C ARG A 138 6.83 -27.34 3.23
N ARG A 139 7.17 -28.25 2.31
CA ARG A 139 8.06 -28.00 1.16
C ARG A 139 7.37 -27.79 -0.18
N ARG A 140 6.04 -27.77 -0.23
CA ARG A 140 5.28 -27.50 -1.46
C ARG A 140 4.17 -26.47 -1.27
N LEU A 141 4.43 -25.41 -0.51
CA LEU A 141 3.71 -24.17 -0.80
C LEU A 141 4.22 -23.73 -2.18
N SER A 142 3.40 -23.92 -3.20
CA SER A 142 3.67 -23.37 -4.53
C SER A 142 3.98 -21.89 -4.40
N ALA A 143 4.91 -21.37 -5.20
CA ALA A 143 5.20 -19.95 -5.24
C ALA A 143 3.88 -19.14 -5.34
N PRO A 144 3.80 -18.00 -4.64
CA PRO A 144 2.61 -17.16 -4.64
C PRO A 144 2.20 -16.79 -6.07
N TYR A 145 0.93 -16.99 -6.40
CA TYR A 145 0.38 -16.66 -7.72
C TYR A 145 0.17 -15.16 -7.83
N HIS A 146 0.87 -14.53 -8.77
CA HIS A 146 0.66 -13.13 -9.14
C HIS A 146 -0.32 -13.07 -10.32
N GLN A 147 -1.43 -12.36 -10.13
CA GLN A 147 -2.36 -12.11 -11.22
C GLN A 147 -1.76 -11.10 -12.20
N LEU A 148 -1.58 -11.50 -13.45
CA LEU A 148 -1.12 -10.58 -14.49
C LEU A 148 -2.21 -9.54 -14.76
N ILE A 149 -1.88 -8.27 -14.56
CA ILE A 149 -2.70 -7.10 -14.89
C ILE A 149 -2.29 -6.64 -16.28
N SER A 150 -3.18 -6.90 -17.24
CA SER A 150 -3.00 -6.51 -18.62
C SER A 150 -4.13 -5.58 -19.07
N PRO A 151 -3.97 -4.89 -20.20
CA PRO A 151 -5.03 -4.04 -20.70
C PRO A 151 -6.32 -4.79 -21.09
N SER A 152 -6.25 -6.12 -21.28
CA SER A 152 -7.36 -6.95 -21.73
C SER A 152 -8.16 -7.60 -20.60
N ASN A 153 -7.67 -7.58 -19.35
CA ASN A 153 -8.28 -8.37 -18.26
C ASN A 153 -8.62 -7.59 -16.97
N SER A 154 -8.27 -6.30 -16.87
CA SER A 154 -8.29 -5.58 -15.59
C SER A 154 -9.15 -4.31 -15.53
N GLY A 155 -10.13 -4.16 -16.44
CA GLY A 155 -11.05 -3.01 -16.42
C GLY A 155 -10.31 -1.68 -16.60
N ARG A 156 -10.61 -0.66 -15.80
CA ARG A 156 -9.92 0.64 -15.78
C ARG A 156 -8.81 0.64 -14.74
N VAL A 157 -7.56 0.55 -15.20
CA VAL A 157 -6.40 0.46 -14.31
C VAL A 157 -5.74 1.83 -14.11
N ILE A 158 -5.24 2.09 -12.90
CA ILE A 158 -4.16 3.04 -12.65
C ILE A 158 -2.99 2.27 -12.02
N ASN A 159 -1.87 2.24 -12.74
CA ASN A 159 -0.61 1.74 -12.20
C ASN A 159 0.14 2.88 -11.51
N VAL A 160 0.50 2.69 -10.24
CA VAL A 160 1.27 3.61 -9.40
C VAL A 160 2.70 3.09 -9.35
N ILE A 161 3.66 3.85 -9.89
CA ILE A 161 5.07 3.44 -9.85
C ILE A 161 5.77 3.99 -8.61
N GLN A 162 6.98 3.52 -8.34
CA GLN A 162 7.80 3.98 -7.23
C GLN A 162 7.89 5.51 -7.14
N GLY A 163 7.65 6.04 -5.92
CA GLY A 163 7.66 7.48 -5.64
C GLY A 163 6.35 8.21 -5.97
N GLU A 164 5.30 7.50 -6.38
CA GLU A 164 4.00 8.08 -6.69
C GLU A 164 2.91 7.70 -5.67
N ILE A 165 1.81 8.45 -5.74
CA ILE A 165 0.56 8.18 -5.03
C ILE A 165 -0.63 8.54 -5.93
N ALA A 166 -1.67 7.73 -5.91
CA ALA A 166 -2.92 7.96 -6.64
C ALA A 166 -4.12 7.78 -5.72
N HIS A 167 -5.11 8.65 -5.90
CA HIS A 167 -6.38 8.64 -5.18
C HIS A 167 -7.54 8.52 -6.17
N CYS A 168 -8.50 7.64 -5.95
CA CYS A 168 -9.63 7.48 -6.86
C CYS A 168 -10.89 6.94 -6.18
N THR A 169 -12.00 7.01 -6.91
CA THR A 169 -13.28 6.39 -6.54
C THR A 169 -13.63 5.27 -7.54
N PRO A 170 -14.60 4.39 -7.21
CA PRO A 170 -15.09 3.37 -8.15
C PRO A 170 -15.67 3.95 -9.45
N SER A 171 -16.10 5.21 -9.46
CA SER A 171 -16.59 5.83 -10.69
C SER A 171 -15.47 6.15 -11.69
N GLN A 172 -14.21 6.18 -11.26
CA GLN A 172 -13.06 6.56 -12.09
C GLN A 172 -12.17 5.36 -12.46
N VAL A 173 -11.98 4.43 -11.52
CA VAL A 173 -10.97 3.37 -11.58
C VAL A 173 -11.57 2.08 -11.03
N ASP A 174 -11.26 0.96 -11.69
CA ASP A 174 -11.66 -0.37 -11.22
C ASP A 174 -10.53 -0.99 -10.37
N ILE A 175 -9.28 -0.86 -10.83
CA ILE A 175 -8.09 -1.43 -10.19
C ILE A 175 -7.00 -0.36 -9.99
N LEU A 176 -6.51 -0.24 -8.75
CA LEU A 176 -5.22 0.37 -8.46
C LEU A 176 -4.18 -0.75 -8.37
N VAL A 177 -3.02 -0.57 -9.00
CA VAL A 177 -1.93 -1.56 -8.94
C VAL A 177 -0.58 -0.88 -8.79
N SER A 178 0.34 -1.56 -8.10
CA SER A 178 1.75 -1.24 -8.08
C SER A 178 2.53 -2.56 -8.09
N ASP A 179 3.72 -2.53 -8.67
CA ASP A 179 4.57 -3.71 -8.86
C ASP A 179 6.05 -3.33 -8.75
N ASP A 180 6.94 -4.32 -8.86
CA ASP A 180 8.39 -4.22 -8.75
C ASP A 180 8.88 -3.81 -7.33
N ALA A 181 8.09 -4.12 -6.30
CA ALA A 181 8.49 -3.88 -4.91
C ALA A 181 9.53 -4.91 -4.42
N THR A 182 10.77 -4.47 -4.26
CA THR A 182 11.84 -5.25 -3.61
C THR A 182 11.98 -4.82 -2.15
N THR A 183 12.80 -3.80 -1.86
CA THR A 183 12.92 -3.23 -0.51
C THR A 183 11.83 -2.20 -0.19
N CYS A 184 11.19 -1.65 -1.22
CA CYS A 184 10.10 -0.68 -1.12
C CYS A 184 8.78 -1.32 -0.67
N HIS A 185 7.82 -0.46 -0.31
CA HIS A 185 6.51 -0.84 0.23
C HIS A 185 5.39 -0.24 -0.59
N ILE A 186 4.41 -1.07 -0.93
CA ILE A 186 3.14 -0.67 -1.51
C ILE A 186 2.15 -0.50 -0.36
N VAL A 187 1.62 0.72 -0.22
CA VAL A 187 0.60 1.06 0.78
C VAL A 187 -0.71 1.34 0.05
N ALA A 188 -1.74 0.55 0.36
CA ALA A 188 -3.10 0.77 -0.11
C ALA A 188 -3.99 1.22 1.06
N ILE A 189 -4.79 2.25 0.83
CA ILE A 189 -5.77 2.76 1.79
C ILE A 189 -7.14 2.71 1.12
N TRP A 190 -8.08 2.02 1.74
CA TRP A 190 -9.47 1.97 1.30
C TRP A 190 -10.37 2.51 2.39
N SER A 191 -11.43 3.21 2.03
CA SER A 191 -12.30 3.82 3.04
C SER A 191 -13.74 3.91 2.60
N ARG A 192 -14.62 3.89 3.60
CA ARG A 192 -16.05 4.12 3.46
C ARG A 192 -16.58 4.94 4.63
N TYR A 193 -17.67 5.67 4.38
CA TYR A 193 -18.44 6.32 5.42
C TYR A 193 -19.56 5.41 5.91
N VAL A 194 -19.71 5.30 7.23
CA VAL A 194 -20.80 4.59 7.91
C VAL A 194 -21.60 5.61 8.71
N GLY A 195 -22.81 5.92 8.22
CA GLY A 195 -23.74 6.79 8.90
C GLY A 195 -24.33 6.16 10.17
N VAL A 196 -24.99 6.99 10.98
CA VAL A 196 -25.63 6.55 12.24
C VAL A 196 -26.96 5.84 11.97
N ASP A 197 -27.66 6.24 10.91
CA ASP A 197 -28.90 5.62 10.49
C ASP A 197 -28.64 4.44 9.55
N SER A 198 -29.23 3.28 9.86
CA SER A 198 -29.13 2.04 9.06
C SER A 198 -29.74 2.16 7.66
N ASP A 199 -30.55 3.19 7.41
CA ASP A 199 -31.15 3.50 6.11
C ASP A 199 -30.30 4.49 5.28
N SER A 200 -29.20 5.00 5.84
CA SER A 200 -28.27 5.85 5.10
C SER A 200 -27.62 5.04 3.97
N LYS A 201 -27.72 5.56 2.73
CA LYS A 201 -27.08 4.94 1.57
C LYS A 201 -25.63 4.64 1.90
N GLU A 202 -25.19 3.43 1.52
CA GLU A 202 -23.79 3.02 1.60
C GLU A 202 -22.90 4.18 1.12
N GLY A 203 -22.05 4.64 2.01
CA GLY A 203 -21.30 5.88 1.84
C GLY A 203 -20.41 5.84 0.60
N SER A 204 -20.07 7.01 0.09
CA SER A 204 -19.09 7.14 -1.00
C SER A 204 -17.82 6.34 -0.66
N LEU A 205 -17.21 5.73 -1.67
CA LEU A 205 -16.01 4.91 -1.52
C LEU A 205 -14.80 5.66 -2.07
N MET A 206 -13.66 5.53 -1.40
CA MET A 206 -12.41 6.10 -1.87
C MET A 206 -11.25 5.14 -1.58
N ALA A 207 -10.36 5.05 -2.58
CA ALA A 207 -9.17 4.23 -2.56
C ALA A 207 -7.93 5.07 -2.86
N THR A 208 -6.81 4.71 -2.24
CA THR A 208 -5.49 5.30 -2.45
C THR A 208 -4.46 4.19 -2.58
N MET A 209 -3.47 4.37 -3.45
CA MET A 209 -2.29 3.53 -3.50
C MET A 209 -1.04 4.37 -3.62
N ALA A 210 -0.01 4.03 -2.85
CA ALA A 210 1.30 4.66 -2.82
C ALA A 210 2.41 3.63 -2.91
N HIS A 211 3.50 3.97 -3.59
CA HIS A 211 4.71 3.15 -3.65
C HIS A 211 5.87 3.87 -2.97
N ILE A 212 6.15 3.47 -1.73
CA ILE A 212 7.10 4.09 -0.81
C ILE A 212 8.46 3.41 -0.93
N ASP A 213 9.52 4.18 -1.20
CA ASP A 213 10.87 3.66 -1.48
C ASP A 213 11.90 3.90 -0.38
N GLY A 214 11.47 4.41 0.77
CA GLY A 214 12.32 4.72 1.89
C GLY A 214 11.53 5.36 3.03
N PRO A 215 12.17 5.59 4.19
CA PRO A 215 11.54 6.37 5.25
C PRO A 215 11.43 7.85 4.87
N GLY A 216 10.60 8.59 5.59
CA GLY A 216 10.43 10.04 5.49
C GLY A 216 9.17 10.50 4.75
N TYR A 217 8.22 9.60 4.48
CA TYR A 217 6.96 9.93 3.78
C TYR A 217 5.76 10.14 4.71
N GLY A 218 5.98 10.28 6.03
CA GLY A 218 4.90 10.49 6.99
C GLY A 218 3.97 11.66 6.66
N GLY A 219 4.50 12.75 6.07
CA GLY A 219 3.69 13.85 5.56
C GLY A 219 2.74 13.44 4.44
N CYS A 220 3.19 12.61 3.50
CA CYS A 220 2.36 12.11 2.40
C CYS A 220 1.28 11.13 2.87
N ILE A 221 1.58 10.28 3.86
CA ILE A 221 0.59 9.39 4.49
C ILE A 221 -0.49 10.22 5.19
N LYS A 222 -0.09 11.27 5.91
CA LYS A 222 -1.02 12.21 6.54
C LYS A 222 -1.90 12.92 5.51
N ASP A 223 -1.32 13.43 4.43
CA ASP A 223 -2.06 14.09 3.35
C ASP A 223 -3.04 13.13 2.68
N ALA A 224 -2.63 11.87 2.44
CA ALA A 224 -3.48 10.84 1.87
C ALA A 224 -4.71 10.56 2.74
N VAL A 225 -4.53 10.34 4.04
CA VAL A 225 -5.64 10.17 4.99
C VAL A 225 -6.50 11.43 5.06
N GLY A 226 -5.90 12.62 4.97
CA GLY A 226 -6.62 13.89 4.87
C GLY A 226 -7.56 13.96 3.66
N GLU A 227 -7.14 13.46 2.49
CA GLU A 227 -8.00 13.39 1.30
C GLU A 227 -9.19 12.44 1.49
N HIS A 228 -9.00 11.29 2.17
CA HIS A 228 -10.11 10.41 2.54
C HIS A 228 -11.13 11.12 3.44
N ILE A 229 -10.65 11.86 4.46
CA ILE A 229 -11.53 12.62 5.35
C ILE A 229 -12.30 13.69 4.58
N LYS A 230 -11.61 14.46 3.75
CA LYS A 230 -12.20 15.51 2.91
C LYS A 230 -13.26 14.96 1.97
N HIS A 231 -13.01 13.81 1.34
CA HIS A 231 -13.96 13.13 0.47
C HIS A 231 -15.26 12.79 1.20
N HIS A 232 -15.17 12.06 2.32
CA HIS A 232 -16.36 11.65 3.06
C HIS A 232 -17.08 12.82 3.76
N SER A 233 -16.34 13.83 4.22
CA SER A 233 -16.93 15.02 4.85
C SER A 233 -17.73 15.86 3.85
N SER A 234 -17.33 15.88 2.58
CA SER A 234 -18.05 16.60 1.53
C SER A 234 -19.40 15.94 1.21
N CYS A 235 -19.45 14.61 1.23
CA CYS A 235 -20.66 13.85 0.93
C CYS A 235 -21.79 14.03 1.96
N VAL A 236 -21.45 14.29 3.23
CA VAL A 236 -22.44 14.51 4.31
C VAL A 236 -23.21 15.82 4.12
N SER A 237 -22.61 16.83 3.48
CA SER A 237 -23.18 18.18 3.38
C SER A 237 -24.28 18.36 2.33
N ASP A 238 -24.42 17.41 1.39
CA ASP A 238 -25.39 17.52 0.28
C ASP A 238 -26.72 16.82 0.56
N SER A 239 -26.77 15.83 1.45
CA SER A 239 -28.01 15.12 1.80
C SER A 239 -28.94 15.91 2.73
N ASP A 240 -28.41 16.90 3.47
CA ASP A 240 -29.13 17.58 4.56
C ASP A 240 -29.54 19.04 4.26
N LYS A 241 -29.44 19.48 3.00
CA LYS A 241 -29.89 20.83 2.58
C LYS A 241 -31.43 21.01 2.63
N GLY A 242 -32.17 20.02 3.11
CA GLY A 242 -33.61 20.08 3.37
C GLY A 242 -33.97 20.76 4.68
N ASN A 243 -33.84 22.08 4.77
CA ASN A 243 -34.63 22.96 5.64
C ASN A 243 -34.61 22.73 7.18
N VAL A 244 -33.63 22.02 7.74
CA VAL A 244 -33.48 21.93 9.21
C VAL A 244 -32.58 23.07 9.68
N ILE A 245 -33.17 24.01 10.42
CA ILE A 245 -32.46 25.07 11.13
C ILE A 245 -31.37 24.42 12.00
N PRO A 246 -30.10 24.88 11.96
CA PRO A 246 -29.05 24.32 12.81
C PRO A 246 -29.43 24.50 14.28
N SER A 247 -29.95 23.44 14.91
CA SER A 247 -30.19 23.43 16.35
C SER A 247 -28.83 23.35 17.03
N LEU A 248 -28.36 24.51 17.49
CA LEU A 248 -27.04 24.75 18.07
C LEU A 248 -26.75 24.00 19.40
N HIS A 249 -27.49 22.95 19.76
CA HIS A 249 -27.53 22.50 21.17
C HIS A 249 -27.68 21.01 21.49
N THR A 250 -27.47 20.07 20.58
CA THR A 250 -27.30 18.66 21.00
C THR A 250 -25.82 18.27 20.96
N ASN A 251 -25.18 18.32 22.13
CA ASN A 251 -23.78 17.95 22.38
C ASN A 251 -23.47 16.45 22.21
N ASN A 252 -24.29 15.69 21.48
CA ASN A 252 -24.03 14.28 21.27
C ASN A 252 -23.07 14.15 20.08
N ASP A 253 -21.79 13.99 20.39
CA ASP A 253 -20.72 13.68 19.43
C ASP A 253 -20.99 12.37 18.64
N ASP A 254 -21.96 11.56 19.05
CA ASP A 254 -22.27 10.24 18.49
C ASP A 254 -23.02 10.27 17.14
N ASP A 255 -23.64 11.40 16.76
CA ASP A 255 -24.51 11.45 15.58
C ASP A 255 -23.78 11.67 14.23
N ARG A 256 -22.44 11.80 14.23
CA ARG A 256 -21.68 12.25 13.03
C ARG A 256 -21.22 11.12 12.09
N GLY A 257 -21.50 9.87 12.44
CA GLY A 257 -21.03 8.70 11.70
C GLY A 257 -19.51 8.48 11.81
N ILE A 258 -19.04 7.41 11.16
CA ILE A 258 -17.65 6.95 11.24
C ILE A 258 -17.09 6.74 9.84
N ILE A 259 -15.93 7.32 9.56
CA ILE A 259 -15.11 6.98 8.40
C ILE A 259 -14.25 5.77 8.78
N GLN A 260 -14.55 4.62 8.19
CA GLN A 260 -13.74 3.42 8.33
C GLN A 260 -12.64 3.44 7.27
N VAL A 261 -11.39 3.34 7.71
CA VAL A 261 -10.19 3.35 6.88
C VAL A 261 -9.45 2.03 7.07
N TYR A 262 -9.26 1.29 5.99
CA TYR A 262 -8.57 0.01 5.95
C TYR A 262 -7.22 0.21 5.25
N VAL A 263 -6.15 -0.20 5.92
CA VAL A 263 -4.78 -0.06 5.44
C VAL A 263 -4.23 -1.44 5.12
N HIS A 264 -3.66 -1.57 3.92
CA HIS A 264 -2.92 -2.75 3.49
C HIS A 264 -1.50 -2.34 3.14
N ILE A 265 -0.53 -3.09 3.65
CA ILE A 265 0.89 -2.85 3.39
C ILE A 265 1.50 -4.14 2.89
N MET A 266 2.17 -4.08 1.75
CA MET A 266 2.93 -5.20 1.19
C MET A 266 4.25 -4.70 0.62
N GLY A 267 5.32 -5.42 0.84
CA GLY A 267 6.62 -5.13 0.23
C GLY A 267 7.76 -5.33 1.22
N GLY A 268 8.97 -5.04 0.78
CA GLY A 268 10.15 -5.41 1.55
C GLY A 268 10.32 -6.92 1.67
N PHE A 269 11.46 -7.32 2.21
CA PHE A 269 11.76 -8.70 2.59
C PHE A 269 12.77 -8.64 3.76
N ASN A 270 13.27 -9.78 4.22
CA ASN A 270 14.29 -9.78 5.26
C ASN A 270 15.67 -9.47 4.66
N ASP A 271 15.86 -8.22 4.23
CA ASP A 271 17.08 -7.77 3.56
C ASP A 271 18.25 -7.55 4.53
N GLU A 272 19.47 -7.86 4.06
CA GLU A 272 20.69 -7.79 4.86
C GLU A 272 20.99 -6.37 5.39
N ASP A 273 20.52 -5.33 4.69
CA ASP A 273 20.76 -3.93 5.03
C ASP A 273 19.72 -3.39 6.06
N GLY A 274 18.66 -4.14 6.36
CA GLY A 274 17.58 -3.73 7.26
C GLY A 274 16.69 -2.61 6.70
N ARG A 275 16.77 -2.30 5.40
CA ARG A 275 16.03 -1.18 4.79
C ARG A 275 14.53 -1.41 4.81
N SER A 276 14.09 -2.64 4.55
CA SER A 276 12.67 -2.98 4.53
C SER A 276 12.02 -2.73 5.88
N ILE A 277 12.65 -3.17 6.98
CA ILE A 277 12.08 -3.00 8.32
C ILE A 277 12.14 -1.54 8.80
N GLU A 278 13.11 -0.75 8.35
CA GLU A 278 13.14 0.70 8.58
C GLU A 278 11.94 1.39 7.91
N ILE A 279 11.63 1.04 6.66
CA ILE A 279 10.46 1.58 5.94
C ILE A 279 9.17 1.16 6.65
N THR A 280 9.04 -0.12 7.03
CA THR A 280 7.89 -0.63 7.81
C THR A 280 7.68 0.22 9.06
N ASN A 281 8.72 0.44 9.85
CA ASN A 281 8.62 1.21 11.08
C ASN A 281 8.20 2.67 10.81
N ASP A 282 8.79 3.35 9.82
CA ASP A 282 8.42 4.73 9.46
C ASP A 282 6.94 4.85 9.04
N VAL A 283 6.46 3.93 8.20
CA VAL A 283 5.07 3.88 7.73
C VAL A 283 4.11 3.63 8.91
N MET A 284 4.45 2.68 9.80
CA MET A 284 3.64 2.37 10.98
C MET A 284 3.58 3.54 11.97
N GLN A 285 4.71 4.22 12.19
CA GLN A 285 4.76 5.43 13.02
C GLN A 285 3.93 6.56 12.42
N ALA A 286 3.95 6.73 11.09
CA ALA A 286 3.14 7.73 10.40
C ALA A 286 1.63 7.48 10.59
N PHE A 287 1.15 6.25 10.36
CA PHE A 287 -0.27 5.92 10.58
C PHE A 287 -0.68 6.09 12.05
N ALA A 288 0.18 5.68 13.00
CA ALA A 288 -0.08 5.88 14.42
C ALA A 288 -0.17 7.37 14.80
N ALA A 289 0.71 8.21 14.24
CA ALA A 289 0.67 9.65 14.45
C ALA A 289 -0.59 10.28 13.85
N VAL A 290 -0.94 9.89 12.63
CA VAL A 290 -2.15 10.34 11.91
C VAL A 290 -3.42 9.98 12.68
N SER A 291 -3.53 8.74 13.17
CA SER A 291 -4.71 8.33 13.97
C SER A 291 -4.89 9.23 15.19
N ARG A 292 -3.82 9.43 15.99
CA ARG A 292 -3.87 10.28 17.19
C ARG A 292 -4.28 11.71 16.86
N GLU A 293 -3.72 12.27 15.79
CA GLU A 293 -4.01 13.64 15.38
C GLU A 293 -5.49 13.81 15.01
N TYR A 294 -6.05 12.89 14.22
CA TYR A 294 -7.42 13.01 13.73
C TYR A 294 -8.49 12.61 14.75
N ASP A 295 -8.16 11.75 15.71
CA ASP A 295 -9.00 11.52 16.90
C ASP A 295 -9.24 12.85 17.65
N CYS A 296 -8.21 13.69 17.77
CA CYS A 296 -8.32 15.00 18.42
C CYS A 296 -9.04 16.06 17.55
N HIS A 297 -8.86 16.02 16.22
CA HIS A 297 -9.49 16.98 15.30
C HIS A 297 -10.99 16.75 15.11
N SER A 298 -11.44 15.49 15.14
CA SER A 298 -12.85 15.12 14.95
C SER A 298 -13.75 15.80 15.99
N ILE A 299 -13.28 15.84 17.24
CA ILE A 299 -13.97 16.48 18.37
C ILE A 299 -14.07 18.00 18.17
N ARG A 300 -13.04 18.64 17.62
CA ARG A 300 -12.95 20.11 17.55
C ARG A 300 -13.64 20.73 16.33
N ARG A 301 -13.74 20.01 15.22
CA ARG A 301 -14.15 20.58 13.93
C ARG A 301 -15.51 20.09 13.42
N GLY A 302 -16.21 19.24 14.16
CA GLY A 302 -17.50 18.72 13.71
C GLY A 302 -17.40 17.77 12.51
N VAL A 303 -16.23 17.18 12.26
CA VAL A 303 -16.05 16.17 11.19
C VAL A 303 -16.37 14.77 11.71
N PRO A 304 -16.74 13.81 10.84
CA PRO A 304 -16.97 12.43 11.24
C PRO A 304 -15.76 11.82 11.96
N ARG A 305 -16.01 10.89 12.88
CA ARG A 305 -14.96 10.16 13.57
C ARG A 305 -14.22 9.25 12.59
N MET A 306 -12.91 9.16 12.70
CA MET A 306 -12.12 8.26 11.86
C MET A 306 -11.70 7.01 12.64
N GLN A 307 -11.79 5.85 11.99
CA GLN A 307 -11.27 4.59 12.52
C GLN A 307 -10.33 3.98 11.49
N ILE A 308 -9.03 3.96 11.78
CA ILE A 308 -8.03 3.30 10.95
C ILE A 308 -7.82 1.86 11.45
N THR A 309 -7.79 0.90 10.53
CA THR A 309 -7.54 -0.53 10.79
C THR A 309 -6.48 -1.03 9.83
N LEU A 310 -5.39 -1.59 10.38
CA LEU A 310 -4.41 -2.33 9.59
C LEU A 310 -5.00 -3.71 9.27
N GLU A 311 -5.44 -3.88 8.03
CA GLU A 311 -6.18 -5.06 7.57
C GLU A 311 -5.23 -6.13 7.04
N THR A 312 -4.17 -5.75 6.33
CA THR A 312 -3.18 -6.69 5.78
C THR A 312 -1.79 -6.11 5.91
N CYS A 313 -0.81 -6.92 6.34
CA CYS A 313 0.56 -6.49 6.51
C CYS A 313 1.52 -7.63 6.14
N ALA A 314 1.92 -7.67 4.87
CA ALA A 314 2.85 -8.64 4.31
C ALA A 314 4.18 -7.94 4.04
N VAL A 315 4.97 -7.74 5.10
CA VAL A 315 6.22 -6.96 5.05
C VAL A 315 7.39 -7.72 5.65
N ALA A 316 8.61 -7.35 5.24
CA ALA A 316 9.85 -7.88 5.81
C ALA A 316 9.83 -9.42 5.95
N THR A 317 9.94 -9.97 7.17
CA THR A 317 9.94 -11.45 7.36
C THR A 317 8.64 -12.10 6.91
N ALA A 318 7.50 -11.42 7.02
CA ALA A 318 6.21 -11.96 6.57
C ALA A 318 6.08 -12.02 5.04
N ASN A 319 6.93 -11.29 4.31
CA ASN A 319 7.01 -11.31 2.85
C ASN A 319 8.28 -12.00 2.34
N ASP A 320 9.05 -12.69 3.18
CA ASP A 320 10.28 -13.37 2.78
C ASP A 320 10.03 -14.85 2.48
N ASP A 321 10.65 -15.39 1.44
CA ASP A 321 10.54 -16.81 1.07
C ASP A 321 11.47 -17.75 1.88
N GLY A 322 12.22 -17.19 2.83
CA GLY A 322 13.23 -17.86 3.64
C GLY A 322 14.62 -17.87 3.01
N THR A 323 14.78 -17.30 1.81
CA THR A 323 16.05 -17.19 1.10
C THR A 323 16.54 -15.75 0.97
N GLY A 324 15.87 -14.80 1.63
CA GLY A 324 16.16 -13.38 1.43
C GLY A 324 15.60 -12.87 0.10
N CYS A 325 14.46 -13.39 -0.34
CA CYS A 325 13.74 -12.93 -1.53
C CYS A 325 12.27 -12.61 -1.18
N PRO A 326 11.70 -11.53 -1.75
CA PRO A 326 10.30 -11.19 -1.52
C PRO A 326 9.37 -12.21 -2.20
N LEU A 327 8.37 -12.69 -1.45
CA LEU A 327 7.27 -13.52 -1.91
C LEU A 327 6.34 -12.72 -2.83
N GLY A 328 5.87 -11.57 -2.37
CA GLY A 328 5.05 -10.63 -3.14
C GLY A 328 5.87 -9.44 -3.63
N ARG A 329 5.72 -9.08 -4.91
CA ARG A 329 6.38 -7.91 -5.52
C ARG A 329 5.41 -6.86 -6.04
N GLY A 330 4.17 -7.26 -6.33
CA GLY A 330 3.13 -6.34 -6.73
C GLY A 330 1.82 -6.65 -6.02
N MET A 331 1.07 -5.59 -5.74
CA MET A 331 -0.23 -5.63 -5.09
C MET A 331 -1.19 -4.78 -5.90
N ALA A 332 -2.34 -5.36 -6.21
CA ALA A 332 -3.48 -4.67 -6.77
C ALA A 332 -4.60 -4.58 -5.73
N MET A 333 -5.47 -3.59 -5.90
CA MET A 333 -6.66 -3.38 -5.09
C MET A 333 -7.85 -3.13 -6.02
N ASP A 334 -8.90 -3.91 -5.83
CA ASP A 334 -10.22 -3.62 -6.40
C ASP A 334 -10.83 -2.42 -5.66
N VAL A 335 -11.06 -1.33 -6.39
CA VAL A 335 -11.47 -0.04 -5.82
C VAL A 335 -12.87 -0.10 -5.21
N THR A 336 -13.74 -0.96 -5.75
CA THR A 336 -15.12 -1.11 -5.30
C THR A 336 -15.20 -1.88 -3.99
N THR A 337 -14.41 -2.94 -3.87
CA THR A 337 -14.50 -3.89 -2.74
C THR A 337 -13.43 -3.66 -1.68
N GLY A 338 -12.35 -2.95 -1.99
CA GLY A 338 -11.17 -2.84 -1.14
C GLY A 338 -10.35 -4.12 -1.05
N ARG A 339 -10.68 -5.17 -1.82
CA ARG A 339 -9.95 -6.44 -1.80
C ARG A 339 -8.59 -6.26 -2.46
N VAL A 340 -7.54 -6.66 -1.75
CA VAL A 340 -6.17 -6.71 -2.27
C VAL A 340 -5.79 -8.11 -2.74
N PHE A 341 -4.93 -8.18 -3.75
CA PHE A 341 -4.39 -9.43 -4.29
C PHE A 341 -2.99 -9.21 -4.90
N LEU A 342 -2.19 -10.27 -4.98
CA LEU A 342 -0.88 -10.20 -5.63
C LEU A 342 -1.05 -10.01 -7.14
N ALA A 343 -0.27 -9.09 -7.69
CA ALA A 343 -0.38 -8.68 -9.07
C ALA A 343 1.00 -8.47 -9.72
N GLU A 344 1.06 -8.67 -11.02
CA GLU A 344 2.20 -8.28 -11.87
C GLU A 344 1.66 -7.43 -13.01
N VAL A 345 2.33 -6.34 -13.36
CA VAL A 345 1.88 -5.45 -14.44
C VAL A 345 2.52 -5.88 -15.75
N ASP A 346 1.69 -6.10 -16.78
CA ASP A 346 2.16 -6.42 -18.13
C ASP A 346 3.02 -5.29 -18.70
N ASP A 347 4.22 -5.64 -19.18
CA ASP A 347 5.19 -4.69 -19.73
C ASP A 347 4.93 -4.35 -21.22
N VAL A 348 3.89 -4.93 -21.83
CA VAL A 348 3.57 -4.75 -23.26
C VAL A 348 2.63 -3.56 -23.49
N ASP A 349 3.08 -2.62 -24.32
CA ASP A 349 2.25 -1.51 -24.82
C ASP A 349 1.60 -1.90 -26.16
N TYR A 350 0.28 -1.72 -26.26
CA TYR A 350 -0.48 -1.94 -27.50
C TYR A 350 -0.83 -0.59 -28.13
N VAL A 351 -0.47 -0.41 -29.41
CA VAL A 351 -0.82 0.78 -30.19
C VAL A 351 -2.29 0.68 -30.63
N ILE A 352 -3.08 1.74 -30.39
CA ILE A 352 -4.43 1.83 -30.96
C ILE A 352 -4.29 2.16 -32.44
N SER A 353 -4.28 1.16 -33.30
CA SER A 353 -4.41 1.39 -34.74
C SER A 353 -5.84 1.79 -35.05
N ASN A 354 -6.03 2.99 -35.61
CA ASN A 354 -7.32 3.40 -36.17
C ASN A 354 -7.77 2.34 -37.20
N PRO A 355 -8.98 1.77 -37.10
CA PRO A 355 -9.48 0.84 -38.11
C PRO A 355 -9.99 1.60 -39.33
N MET A 356 -9.12 2.35 -40.02
CA MET A 356 -9.37 2.89 -41.36
C MET A 356 -8.05 3.23 -42.05
N THR A 357 -7.39 2.21 -42.59
CA THR A 357 -6.76 2.17 -43.94
C THR A 357 -6.01 0.85 -44.07
N THR A 358 -6.72 -0.20 -44.48
CA THR A 358 -6.08 -1.41 -45.00
C THR A 358 -5.45 -1.09 -46.36
N SER A 359 -4.14 -0.78 -46.36
CA SER A 359 -3.30 -0.92 -47.53
C SER A 359 -2.69 -2.32 -47.49
N CYS A 360 -3.05 -3.15 -48.45
CA CYS A 360 -2.36 -4.40 -48.74
C CYS A 360 -0.91 -4.10 -49.15
N ASP A 361 0.04 -4.29 -48.25
CA ASP A 361 1.39 -4.78 -48.57
C ASP A 361 2.14 -5.02 -47.25
N GLY A 362 2.29 -6.30 -46.93
CA GLY A 362 2.86 -6.76 -45.67
C GLY A 362 4.36 -6.57 -45.61
N ILE A 363 4.82 -5.47 -45.04
CA ILE A 363 6.10 -5.34 -44.33
C ILE A 363 5.88 -4.34 -43.19
N VAL A 364 5.82 -4.83 -41.94
CA VAL A 364 5.78 -3.97 -40.74
C VAL A 364 7.21 -3.64 -40.35
N THR A 365 7.70 -2.48 -40.75
CA THR A 365 8.84 -1.82 -40.12
C THR A 365 8.33 -1.04 -38.91
N VAL A 366 8.78 -1.41 -37.70
CA VAL A 366 8.51 -0.65 -36.47
C VAL A 366 9.34 0.62 -36.51
N ASP A 367 8.72 1.74 -36.89
CA ASP A 367 9.35 3.06 -36.83
C ASP A 367 9.22 3.59 -35.38
N HIS A 368 10.35 3.84 -34.70
CA HIS A 368 10.41 4.30 -33.30
C HIS A 368 10.04 5.78 -33.10
N LYS A 369 9.39 6.41 -34.09
CA LYS A 369 8.83 7.76 -33.97
C LYS A 369 7.30 7.69 -34.09
N VAL A 370 6.65 7.12 -33.08
CA VAL A 370 5.19 7.19 -32.99
C VAL A 370 4.80 8.63 -32.64
N PRO A 371 3.95 9.30 -33.44
CA PRO A 371 3.47 10.63 -33.12
C PRO A 371 2.69 10.62 -31.79
N MET A 372 2.98 11.59 -30.92
CA MET A 372 2.43 11.74 -29.55
C MET A 372 0.89 11.89 -29.45
N ASN A 373 0.15 11.82 -30.56
CA ASN A 373 -1.30 12.02 -30.62
C ASN A 373 -2.11 10.72 -30.74
N ASP A 374 -1.47 9.57 -30.94
CA ASP A 374 -2.20 8.29 -31.00
C ASP A 374 -2.40 7.74 -29.58
N GLY A 375 -3.61 7.27 -29.27
CA GLY A 375 -3.91 6.66 -27.98
C GLY A 375 -3.14 5.35 -27.80
N PHE A 376 -2.77 5.03 -26.56
CA PHE A 376 -2.10 3.78 -26.21
C PHE A 376 -2.92 3.00 -25.21
N ILE A 377 -2.89 1.68 -25.33
CA ILE A 377 -3.49 0.72 -24.41
C ILE A 377 -2.34 0.06 -23.66
N SER A 378 -2.20 0.38 -22.37
CA SER A 378 -1.11 -0.13 -21.53
C SER A 378 -1.54 -0.24 -20.08
N ALA A 379 -1.17 -1.35 -19.44
CA ALA A 379 -1.39 -1.56 -18.01
C ALA A 379 -0.44 -0.70 -17.17
N ARG A 380 0.74 -0.35 -17.71
CA ARG A 380 1.71 0.57 -17.06
C ARG A 380 1.19 2.01 -16.98
N GLY A 381 0.16 2.32 -17.76
CA GLY A 381 -0.40 3.67 -17.89
C GLY A 381 0.43 4.55 -18.83
N PRO A 382 0.03 5.83 -19.00
CA PRO A 382 0.65 6.72 -19.96
C PRO A 382 2.03 7.17 -19.47
N ALA A 383 2.94 7.35 -20.43
CA ALA A 383 4.28 7.90 -20.22
C ALA A 383 5.06 7.22 -19.08
N ALA A 384 4.94 5.90 -18.94
CA ALA A 384 5.58 5.12 -17.87
C ALA A 384 7.08 5.42 -17.76
N THR A 385 7.79 5.47 -18.89
CA THR A 385 9.22 5.82 -18.94
C THR A 385 9.51 7.22 -18.39
N LEU A 386 8.74 8.23 -18.81
CA LEU A 386 8.90 9.61 -18.30
C LEU A 386 8.63 9.67 -16.79
N ARG A 387 7.64 8.93 -16.30
CA ARG A 387 7.34 8.84 -14.86
C ARG A 387 8.50 8.18 -14.11
N SER A 388 9.04 7.08 -14.62
CA SER A 388 10.21 6.39 -14.04
C SER A 388 11.47 7.26 -14.02
N VAL A 389 11.63 8.16 -14.99
CA VAL A 389 12.74 9.14 -15.00
C VAL A 389 12.76 10.03 -13.76
N ARG A 390 11.60 10.31 -13.16
CA ARG A 390 11.49 11.12 -11.94
C ARG A 390 12.23 10.52 -10.75
N ILE A 391 12.24 9.19 -10.63
CA ILE A 391 12.94 8.48 -9.55
C ILE A 391 14.44 8.86 -9.55
N TRP A 392 15.00 9.03 -10.74
CA TRP A 392 16.41 9.34 -10.95
C TRP A 392 16.75 10.83 -10.85
N GLU A 393 15.75 11.71 -10.92
CA GLU A 393 15.96 13.17 -10.84
C GLU A 393 16.79 13.55 -9.63
N SER A 394 16.38 13.07 -8.45
CA SER A 394 17.07 13.35 -7.20
C SER A 394 18.51 12.83 -7.18
N ALA A 395 18.79 11.68 -7.79
CA ALA A 395 20.12 11.09 -7.83
C ALA A 395 21.13 11.91 -8.67
N PHE A 396 20.65 12.66 -9.67
CA PHE A 396 21.51 13.45 -10.56
C PHE A 396 21.47 14.96 -10.28
N TYR A 397 20.36 15.45 -9.71
CA TYR A 397 20.07 16.88 -9.65
C TYR A 397 19.67 17.40 -8.27
N ALA A 398 19.70 16.56 -7.23
CA ALA A 398 19.38 17.02 -5.86
C ALA A 398 20.22 18.26 -5.49
N SER A 399 19.52 19.39 -5.35
CA SER A 399 20.07 20.57 -4.71
C SER A 399 20.37 20.21 -3.25
N HIS A 400 21.49 20.69 -2.71
CA HIS A 400 22.00 20.36 -1.37
C HIS A 400 21.10 20.83 -0.20
N ARG A 401 19.84 21.22 -0.46
CA ARG A 401 18.86 21.50 0.58
C ARG A 401 18.16 20.19 0.93
N LYS A 402 18.13 19.86 2.23
CA LYS A 402 17.29 18.78 2.78
C LYS A 402 15.83 19.05 2.43
N GLN A 403 15.38 18.59 1.26
CA GLN A 403 13.98 18.63 0.90
C GLN A 403 13.27 17.50 1.63
N VAL A 404 12.10 17.81 2.19
CA VAL A 404 11.20 16.80 2.72
C VAL A 404 10.80 15.89 1.56
N LYS A 405 10.97 14.58 1.71
CA LYS A 405 10.55 13.61 0.70
C LYS A 405 9.05 13.76 0.45
N LYS A 406 8.65 13.74 -0.81
CA LYS A 406 7.25 13.83 -1.22
C LYS A 406 6.95 12.81 -2.29
N LEU A 407 5.83 12.10 -2.11
CA LEU A 407 5.22 11.31 -3.17
C LEU A 407 4.57 12.22 -4.19
N CYS A 408 4.65 11.81 -5.45
CA CYS A 408 4.05 12.53 -6.55
C CYS A 408 2.59 12.11 -6.70
N VAL A 409 1.67 13.03 -6.42
CA VAL A 409 0.23 12.80 -6.63
C VAL A 409 -0.03 12.80 -8.14
N ILE A 410 -0.41 11.65 -8.69
CA ILE A 410 -0.66 11.49 -10.14
C ILE A 410 -2.13 11.46 -10.52
N HIS A 411 -3.03 11.27 -9.54
CA HIS A 411 -4.48 11.22 -9.76
C HIS A 411 -5.21 11.65 -8.49
N GLN A 412 -6.30 12.39 -8.64
CA GLN A 412 -7.14 12.88 -7.55
C GLN A 412 -8.60 12.47 -7.76
N PRO A 413 -9.40 12.30 -6.69
CA PRO A 413 -10.81 11.91 -6.82
C PRO A 413 -11.68 12.98 -7.51
N SER A 414 -11.20 14.23 -7.57
CA SER A 414 -11.89 15.35 -8.20
C SER A 414 -11.54 15.55 -9.68
N ASP A 415 -10.54 14.84 -10.19
CA ASP A 415 -10.02 15.03 -11.54
C ASP A 415 -10.16 13.74 -12.35
N ASP A 416 -10.58 13.85 -13.61
CA ASP A 416 -10.63 12.72 -14.55
C ASP A 416 -9.30 12.52 -15.31
N PHE A 417 -8.24 13.15 -14.82
CA PHE A 417 -6.92 13.16 -15.46
C PHE A 417 -5.88 12.44 -14.62
N LEU A 418 -5.01 11.70 -15.31
CA LEU A 418 -3.70 11.38 -14.79
C LEU A 418 -2.76 12.55 -15.10
N ILE A 419 -2.13 13.11 -14.07
CA ILE A 419 -1.33 14.32 -14.16
C ILE A 419 0.13 14.00 -13.86
N ILE A 420 1.01 14.38 -14.78
CA ILE A 420 2.46 14.33 -14.59
C ILE A 420 2.93 15.76 -14.39
N GLU A 421 3.16 16.11 -13.12
CA GLU A 421 3.69 17.43 -12.77
C GLU A 421 5.10 17.64 -13.35
N PRO A 422 5.48 18.87 -13.73
CA PRO A 422 6.82 19.17 -14.21
C PRO A 422 7.88 18.85 -13.16
N PHE A 423 8.98 18.27 -13.61
CA PHE A 423 10.18 18.06 -12.82
C PHE A 423 11.42 18.22 -13.71
N TYR A 424 12.57 18.50 -13.09
CA TYR A 424 13.77 18.87 -13.82
C TYR A 424 14.59 17.65 -14.21
N PHE A 425 15.02 17.59 -15.47
CA PHE A 425 16.10 16.72 -15.92
C PHE A 425 16.68 17.28 -17.21
N THR A 426 17.94 16.94 -17.46
CA THR A 426 18.66 17.27 -18.69
C THR A 426 19.61 16.12 -19.00
N PRO A 427 20.17 16.02 -20.21
CA PRO A 427 21.25 15.08 -20.47
C PRO A 427 22.43 15.33 -19.51
N HIS A 428 22.98 14.26 -18.95
CA HIS A 428 24.04 14.32 -17.94
C HIS A 428 25.23 13.43 -18.33
N ASN A 429 26.46 13.93 -18.16
CA ASN A 429 27.66 13.18 -18.53
C ASN A 429 27.81 11.86 -17.74
N SER A 430 27.38 11.82 -16.48
CA SER A 430 27.42 10.59 -15.68
C SER A 430 26.44 9.52 -16.17
N LEU A 431 25.30 9.92 -16.77
CA LEU A 431 24.36 8.96 -17.37
C LEU A 431 25.03 8.19 -18.52
N ASN A 432 25.80 8.87 -19.37
CA ASN A 432 26.54 8.22 -20.46
C ASN A 432 27.57 7.20 -19.95
N ARG A 433 28.13 7.40 -18.75
CA ARG A 433 29.03 6.41 -18.12
C ARG A 433 28.24 5.19 -17.64
N LEU A 434 27.11 5.40 -16.97
CA LEU A 434 26.24 4.33 -16.49
C LEU A 434 25.64 3.50 -17.65
N LEU A 435 25.25 4.15 -18.74
CA LEU A 435 24.77 3.48 -19.96
C LEU A 435 25.82 2.57 -20.61
N ARG A 436 27.11 2.77 -20.33
CA ARG A 436 28.20 1.92 -20.84
C ARG A 436 28.60 0.78 -19.88
N CYS A 437 28.08 0.77 -18.65
CA CYS A 437 28.31 -0.33 -17.72
C CYS A 437 27.73 -1.63 -18.29
N SER A 438 28.28 -2.77 -17.86
CA SER A 438 27.61 -4.07 -18.05
C SER A 438 26.31 -4.10 -17.24
N ASP A 439 25.41 -5.03 -17.56
CA ASP A 439 24.14 -5.16 -16.84
C ASP A 439 24.35 -5.43 -15.35
N GLU A 440 25.32 -6.27 -15.00
CA GLU A 440 25.62 -6.56 -13.59
C GLU A 440 26.20 -5.35 -12.85
N GLU A 441 27.07 -4.57 -13.49
CA GLU A 441 27.62 -3.36 -12.88
C GLU A 441 26.55 -2.27 -12.73
N LEU A 442 25.66 -2.15 -13.71
CA LEU A 442 24.54 -1.21 -13.64
C LEU A 442 23.60 -1.60 -12.50
N LEU A 443 23.21 -2.88 -12.44
CA LEU A 443 22.38 -3.45 -11.38
C LEU A 443 22.92 -3.15 -9.99
N ARG A 444 24.21 -3.42 -9.73
CA ARG A 444 24.84 -3.14 -8.43
C ARG A 444 24.86 -1.66 -8.05
N ARG A 445 24.89 -0.75 -9.03
CA ARG A 445 24.95 0.70 -8.79
C ARG A 445 23.59 1.34 -8.63
N THR A 446 22.53 0.75 -9.18
CA THR A 446 21.22 1.39 -9.27
C THR A 446 20.13 0.66 -8.50
N SER A 447 20.36 -0.56 -8.02
CA SER A 447 19.42 -1.30 -7.17
C SER A 447 19.83 -1.22 -5.69
N THR A 448 18.83 -1.15 -4.81
CA THR A 448 19.00 -1.30 -3.36
C THR A 448 19.16 -2.76 -2.94
N SER A 449 18.77 -3.71 -3.78
CA SER A 449 18.83 -5.16 -3.54
C SER A 449 19.18 -5.95 -4.82
N PRO A 450 20.42 -5.83 -5.33
CA PRO A 450 20.82 -6.33 -6.66
C PRO A 450 20.54 -7.82 -6.92
N ARG A 451 20.50 -8.65 -5.87
CA ARG A 451 20.32 -10.10 -5.98
C ARG A 451 18.89 -10.53 -6.26
N VAL A 452 17.93 -9.66 -5.99
CA VAL A 452 16.51 -10.01 -5.99
C VAL A 452 15.71 -9.17 -6.96
N GLU A 453 16.33 -8.35 -7.81
CA GLU A 453 15.59 -7.61 -8.84
C GLU A 453 14.98 -8.54 -9.89
N LYS A 454 13.89 -8.09 -10.52
CA LYS A 454 13.34 -8.79 -11.69
C LYS A 454 14.33 -8.72 -12.87
N SER A 455 14.25 -9.69 -13.77
CA SER A 455 15.15 -9.81 -14.93
C SER A 455 15.11 -8.62 -15.89
N ASN A 456 14.00 -7.88 -15.92
CA ASN A 456 13.80 -6.67 -16.73
C ASN A 456 14.30 -5.37 -16.05
N PHE A 457 14.75 -5.41 -14.78
CA PHE A 457 15.14 -4.21 -14.03
C PHE A 457 16.18 -3.36 -14.77
N VAL A 458 17.28 -3.99 -15.21
CA VAL A 458 18.37 -3.28 -15.90
C VAL A 458 17.88 -2.65 -17.22
N SER A 459 16.99 -3.33 -17.93
CA SER A 459 16.37 -2.80 -19.16
C SER A 459 15.58 -1.52 -18.86
N LYS A 460 14.73 -1.54 -17.82
CA LYS A 460 13.92 -0.39 -17.37
C LYS A 460 14.80 0.80 -16.91
N VAL A 461 15.91 0.53 -16.22
CA VAL A 461 16.90 1.55 -15.83
C VAL A 461 17.54 2.18 -17.06
N ARG A 462 18.00 1.35 -18.02
CA ARG A 462 18.60 1.85 -19.28
C ARG A 462 17.61 2.68 -20.08
N GLU A 463 16.37 2.24 -20.18
CA GLU A 463 15.29 2.97 -20.86
C GLU A 463 15.13 4.38 -20.27
N SER A 464 15.05 4.48 -18.93
CA SER A 464 14.97 5.75 -18.22
C SER A 464 16.20 6.64 -18.48
N PHE A 465 17.41 6.07 -18.40
CA PHE A 465 18.65 6.81 -18.63
C PHE A 465 18.80 7.28 -20.08
N MET A 466 18.39 6.45 -21.06
CA MET A 466 18.37 6.83 -22.46
C MET A 466 17.40 7.98 -22.69
N TYR A 467 16.20 7.91 -22.10
CA TYR A 467 15.21 8.99 -22.18
C TYR A 467 15.77 10.31 -21.62
N MET A 468 16.38 10.29 -20.43
CA MET A 468 17.03 11.47 -19.83
C MET A 468 18.15 12.04 -20.68
N ASN A 469 18.89 11.19 -21.38
CA ASN A 469 20.03 11.61 -22.20
C ASN A 469 19.61 12.16 -23.57
N GLN A 470 18.41 11.82 -24.04
CA GLN A 470 17.87 12.23 -25.34
C GLN A 470 16.91 13.42 -25.26
N ASN A 471 16.41 13.75 -24.07
CA ASN A 471 15.37 14.76 -23.88
C ASN A 471 15.75 15.78 -22.79
N ASN A 472 15.21 16.98 -22.88
CA ASN A 472 15.28 17.98 -21.83
C ASN A 472 13.90 18.21 -21.18
N SER A 473 13.85 18.33 -19.86
CA SER A 473 12.61 18.64 -19.13
C SER A 473 11.90 19.90 -19.63
N SER A 474 12.62 20.93 -20.08
CA SER A 474 12.03 22.16 -20.63
C SER A 474 11.30 21.95 -21.96
N GLU A 475 11.70 20.94 -22.73
CA GLU A 475 11.04 20.55 -23.98
C GLU A 475 9.83 19.66 -23.70
N VAL A 476 9.98 18.71 -22.77
CA VAL A 476 8.92 17.78 -22.35
C VAL A 476 7.77 18.50 -21.66
N PHE A 477 8.09 19.41 -20.73
CA PHE A 477 7.16 20.25 -19.99
C PHE A 477 7.17 21.68 -20.54
N SER A 478 6.60 21.86 -21.73
CA SER A 478 6.58 23.16 -22.40
C SER A 478 5.95 24.23 -21.50
N LEU A 479 6.68 25.33 -21.27
CA LEU A 479 6.31 26.43 -20.37
C LEU A 479 6.10 26.00 -18.89
N GLY A 480 6.72 24.90 -18.46
CA GLY A 480 6.57 24.38 -17.10
C GLY A 480 5.14 23.93 -16.80
N ARG A 481 4.39 23.48 -17.82
CA ARG A 481 3.02 23.00 -17.65
C ARG A 481 3.00 21.49 -17.41
N PRO A 482 2.09 21.01 -16.54
CA PRO A 482 1.90 19.58 -16.35
C PRO A 482 1.40 18.91 -17.63
N ILE A 483 1.75 17.64 -17.80
CA ILE A 483 1.17 16.79 -18.85
C ILE A 483 -0.06 16.11 -18.26
N LYS A 484 -1.19 16.21 -18.94
CA LYS A 484 -2.45 15.59 -18.53
C LYS A 484 -2.83 14.50 -19.52
N TYR A 485 -3.33 13.39 -19.01
CA TYR A 485 -3.89 12.31 -19.79
C TYR A 485 -5.33 12.06 -19.36
N CYS A 486 -6.26 12.03 -20.31
CA CYS A 486 -7.62 11.59 -20.07
C CYS A 486 -7.77 10.11 -20.42
N ARG A 487 -8.62 9.42 -19.67
CA ARG A 487 -8.96 8.03 -19.95
C ARG A 487 -9.85 7.95 -21.20
N VAL A 488 -9.61 6.97 -22.05
CA VAL A 488 -10.43 6.63 -23.22
C VAL A 488 -10.69 5.13 -23.23
N GLY A 489 -11.96 4.75 -23.16
CA GLY A 489 -12.34 3.34 -23.01
C GLY A 489 -11.91 2.76 -21.65
N LEU A 490 -11.61 1.46 -21.62
CA LEU A 490 -11.23 0.76 -20.38
C LEU A 490 -9.78 1.10 -19.97
N ASN A 491 -8.81 0.85 -20.85
CA ASN A 491 -7.37 1.04 -20.56
C ASN A 491 -6.62 1.96 -21.53
N GLY A 492 -7.36 2.73 -22.34
CA GLY A 492 -6.75 3.73 -23.20
C GLY A 492 -6.44 5.02 -22.45
N TRP A 493 -5.31 5.63 -22.76
CA TRP A 493 -4.98 6.99 -22.33
C TRP A 493 -4.65 7.85 -23.54
N VAL A 494 -5.19 9.06 -23.57
CA VAL A 494 -4.89 10.06 -24.61
C VAL A 494 -4.37 11.32 -23.93
N ARG A 495 -3.31 11.90 -24.50
CA ARG A 495 -2.75 13.15 -24.01
C ARG A 495 -3.77 14.27 -24.21
N HIS A 496 -4.11 14.96 -23.13
CA HIS A 496 -4.97 16.14 -23.17
C HIS A 496 -4.10 17.36 -23.50
N ASN A 497 -4.24 17.88 -24.71
CA ASN A 497 -3.59 19.11 -25.13
C ASN A 497 -4.44 20.30 -24.64
N ASN A 498 -3.88 21.10 -23.72
CA ASN A 498 -4.50 22.32 -23.19
C ASN A 498 -4.64 23.42 -24.24
#